data_AF-A0A8B6E495-F1
#
_entry.id   AF-A0A8B6E495-F1
#
_cell.length_a   1.000
_cell.length_b   1.000
_cell.length_c   1.000
_cell.angle_alpha   90.00
_cell.angle_beta   90.00
_cell.angle_gamma   90.00
#
_symmetry.space_group_name_H-M   'P 1'
#
loop_
_entity.id
_entity.type
_entity.pdbx_description
1 polymer ?
#
loop_
_entity_poly.entity_id
_entity_poly.type
_entity_poly.pdbx_seq_one_letter_code
_entity_poly.pdbx_strand_id
1 'polypeptide(L)'
;PVTKDLQSPLFEKTRDDDKPGQSYEDKMFMKQMDNEFVRDSEGSWVAPLPFRVPRQPLPSNRQQALHRANMLDASLNRNPVKREHFLTFMSKILRQ
;
A
#
# COMPACT_ATOMS: atom_id res chain seq x y z
N PRO A 1 37.42 -8.06 -16.29
CA PRO A 1 37.74 -7.10 -15.21
C PRO A 1 36.53 -6.22 -14.88
N VAL A 2 35.85 -6.50 -13.76
CA VAL A 2 34.71 -5.70 -13.27
C VAL A 2 35.12 -5.10 -11.93
N THR A 3 35.53 -3.83 -11.95
CA THR A 3 35.74 -3.03 -10.74
C THR A 3 34.73 -1.89 -10.78
N LYS A 4 33.67 -2.03 -9.98
CA LYS A 4 32.85 -0.90 -9.52
C LYS A 4 32.63 -1.07 -8.03
N ASP A 5 33.60 -0.57 -7.28
CA ASP A 5 33.52 0.02 -5.95
C ASP A 5 32.41 -0.49 -5.04
N LEU A 6 32.69 -1.63 -4.41
CA LEU A 6 31.99 -2.15 -3.24
C LEU A 6 32.40 -1.36 -1.98
N GLN A 7 32.20 -0.05 -1.97
CA GLN A 7 32.56 0.81 -0.82
C GLN A 7 31.40 1.68 -0.30
N SER A 8 30.22 1.63 -0.92
CA SER A 8 29.01 2.17 -0.28
C SER A 8 28.46 1.12 0.70
N PRO A 9 28.27 1.44 1.98
CA PRO A 9 27.56 0.53 2.89
C PRO A 9 26.17 0.25 2.31
N LEU A 10 25.83 -1.02 2.13
CA LEU A 10 24.52 -1.46 1.60
C LEU A 10 23.34 -0.95 2.44
N PHE A 11 23.60 -0.68 3.73
CA PHE A 11 22.68 -0.04 4.66
C PHE A 11 23.40 1.12 5.34
N GLU A 12 22.92 2.34 5.10
CA GLU A 12 23.37 3.54 5.77
C GLU A 12 22.27 4.00 6.72
N LYS A 13 22.60 4.14 8.01
CA LYS A 13 21.65 4.66 9.00
C LYS A 13 21.59 6.17 8.89
N THR A 14 20.47 6.72 8.45
CA THR A 14 20.26 8.17 8.41
C THR A 14 19.58 8.67 9.68
N ARG A 15 19.68 9.98 9.94
CA ARG A 15 18.96 10.64 11.06
C ARG A 15 17.45 10.64 10.89
N ASP A 16 16.97 10.24 9.71
CA ASP A 16 15.58 10.28 9.30
C ASP A 16 14.96 8.88 9.17
N ASP A 17 15.72 7.79 9.40
CA ASP A 17 15.22 6.42 9.25
C ASP A 17 14.05 6.08 10.19
N ASP A 18 14.08 6.66 11.39
CA ASP A 18 13.02 6.47 12.40
C ASP A 18 11.91 7.51 12.28
N LYS A 19 11.97 8.41 11.29
CA LYS A 19 10.92 9.40 11.05
C LYS A 19 9.87 8.84 10.10
N PRO A 20 8.58 9.06 10.38
CA PRO A 20 7.52 8.71 9.44
C PRO A 20 7.75 9.40 8.09
N GLY A 21 8.16 8.63 7.08
CA GLY A 21 8.27 9.10 5.71
C GLY A 21 6.90 9.14 5.03
N GLN A 22 6.74 10.04 4.07
CA GLN A 22 5.57 10.03 3.19
C GLN A 22 5.50 8.69 2.44
N SER A 23 4.32 8.07 2.43
CA SER A 23 4.08 6.90 1.60
C SER A 23 4.22 7.26 0.11
N TYR A 24 4.32 6.25 -0.75
CA TYR A 24 4.31 6.49 -2.19
C TYR A 24 3.01 7.18 -2.63
N GLU A 25 1.88 6.81 -2.03
CA GLU A 25 0.58 7.42 -2.28
C GLU A 25 0.55 8.89 -1.83
N ASP A 26 1.10 9.21 -0.66
CA ASP A 26 1.19 10.60 -0.17
C ASP A 26 2.03 11.47 -1.10
N LYS A 27 3.18 10.96 -1.57
CA LYS A 27 4.04 11.67 -2.52
C LYS A 27 3.31 11.95 -3.84
N MET A 28 2.56 10.97 -4.34
CA MET A 28 1.76 11.11 -5.56
C MET A 28 0.63 12.12 -5.37
N PHE A 29 -0.05 12.08 -4.24
CA PHE A 29 -1.11 13.03 -3.89
C PHE A 29 -0.57 14.47 -3.80
N MET A 30 0.53 14.69 -3.07
CA MET A 30 1.13 16.02 -2.94
C MET A 30 1.55 16.58 -4.30
N LYS A 31 2.20 15.77 -5.14
CA LYS A 31 2.54 16.15 -6.52
C LYS A 31 1.30 16.52 -7.35
N GLN A 32 0.19 15.81 -7.18
CA GLN A 32 -1.05 16.12 -7.90
C GLN A 32 -1.64 17.44 -7.41
N MET A 33 -1.69 17.67 -6.09
CA MET A 33 -2.15 18.93 -5.50
C MET A 33 -1.30 20.11 -5.98
N ASP A 34 0.03 19.99 -5.96
CA ASP A 34 0.94 21.06 -6.41
C ASP A 34 0.71 21.46 -7.88
N ASN A 35 0.31 20.51 -8.74
CA ASN A 35 0.13 20.73 -10.17
C ASN A 35 -1.29 21.18 -10.56
N GLU A 36 -2.31 20.69 -9.87
CA GLU A 36 -3.71 20.80 -10.31
C GLU A 36 -4.58 21.66 -9.38
N PHE A 37 -4.07 22.05 -8.21
CA PHE A 37 -4.75 23.00 -7.32
C PHE A 37 -4.54 24.43 -7.81
N VAL A 38 -5.43 24.90 -8.68
CA VAL A 38 -5.33 26.21 -9.35
C VAL A 38 -6.60 27.02 -9.15
N ARG A 39 -6.52 28.34 -9.35
CA ARG A 39 -7.72 29.18 -9.46
C ARG A 39 -8.29 29.07 -10.87
N ASP A 40 -9.59 28.86 -10.96
CA ASP A 40 -10.31 28.91 -12.23
C ASP A 40 -10.45 30.35 -12.76
N SER A 41 -11.03 30.48 -13.94
CA SER A 41 -11.28 31.77 -14.60
C SER A 41 -12.24 32.69 -13.82
N GLU A 42 -13.04 32.14 -12.91
CA GLU A 42 -13.98 32.88 -12.05
C GLU A 42 -13.33 33.25 -10.70
N GLY A 43 -12.08 32.85 -10.47
CA GLY A 43 -11.30 33.16 -9.28
C GLY A 43 -11.53 32.20 -8.11
N SER A 44 -12.25 31.10 -8.32
CA SER A 44 -12.47 30.04 -7.32
C SER A 44 -11.32 29.06 -7.31
N TRP A 45 -10.93 28.57 -6.12
CA TRP A 45 -9.92 27.53 -6.00
C TRP A 45 -10.52 26.17 -6.37
N VAL A 46 -9.93 25.50 -7.36
CA VAL A 46 -10.35 24.17 -7.81
C VAL A 46 -9.28 23.18 -7.42
N ALA A 47 -9.69 22.11 -6.75
CA ALA A 47 -8.84 20.97 -6.42
C ALA A 47 -9.18 19.80 -7.34
N PRO A 48 -8.18 19.01 -7.76
CA PRO A 48 -8.45 17.79 -8.49
C PRO A 48 -9.11 16.76 -7.57
N LEU A 49 -10.11 16.03 -8.06
CA LEU A 49 -10.63 14.90 -7.30
C LEU A 49 -9.53 13.83 -7.18
N PRO A 50 -9.32 13.23 -5.99
CA PRO A 50 -8.28 12.21 -5.76
C PRO A 50 -8.48 10.95 -6.61
N PHE A 51 -9.69 10.74 -7.15
CA PHE A 51 -10.00 9.72 -8.13
C PHE A 51 -10.25 10.36 -9.50
N ARG A 52 -9.20 10.91 -10.09
CA ARG A 52 -9.26 11.45 -11.46
C ARG A 52 -9.69 10.34 -12.41
N VAL A 53 -10.67 10.64 -13.27
CA VAL A 53 -11.13 9.70 -14.30
C VAL A 53 -10.16 9.79 -15.49
N PRO A 54 -9.71 8.64 -16.04
CA PRO A 54 -10.03 7.28 -15.62
C PRO A 54 -9.23 6.86 -14.38
N ARG A 55 -9.90 6.16 -13.45
CA ARG A 55 -9.23 5.54 -12.31
C ARG A 55 -8.11 4.65 -12.84
N GLN A 56 -6.88 4.91 -12.39
CA GLN A 56 -5.75 4.04 -12.70
C GLN A 56 -6.08 2.64 -12.15
N PRO A 57 -6.00 1.59 -12.97
CA PRO A 57 -6.22 0.24 -12.48
C PRO A 57 -5.12 -0.09 -11.48
N LEU A 58 -5.52 -0.55 -10.29
CA LEU A 58 -4.57 -1.06 -9.32
C LEU A 58 -3.82 -2.26 -9.93
N PRO A 59 -2.51 -2.42 -9.64
CA PRO A 59 -1.78 -3.58 -10.08
C PRO A 59 -2.42 -4.87 -9.54
N SER A 60 -2.35 -5.94 -10.32
CA SER A 60 -2.95 -7.23 -9.93
C SER A 60 -2.36 -7.72 -8.60
N ASN A 61 -3.20 -7.83 -7.57
CA ASN A 61 -2.80 -8.34 -6.26
C ASN A 61 -2.96 -9.87 -6.14
N ARG A 62 -3.25 -10.58 -7.25
CA ARG A 62 -3.59 -12.02 -7.24
C ARG A 62 -2.52 -12.87 -6.57
N GLN A 63 -1.25 -12.66 -6.91
CA GLN A 63 -0.14 -13.43 -6.33
C GLN A 63 -0.04 -13.23 -4.82
N GLN A 64 -0.19 -11.99 -4.35
CA GLN A 64 -0.14 -11.68 -2.92
C GLN A 64 -1.37 -12.23 -2.19
N ALA A 65 -2.55 -12.18 -2.79
CA ALA A 65 -3.77 -12.73 -2.22
C ALA A 65 -3.67 -14.25 -2.06
N LEU A 66 -3.16 -14.95 -3.09
CA LEU A 66 -2.94 -16.39 -3.05
C LEU A 66 -1.90 -16.79 -2.00
N HIS A 67 -0.78 -16.07 -1.93
CA HIS A 67 0.22 -16.30 -0.90
C HIS A 67 -0.35 -16.15 0.52
N ARG A 68 -1.12 -15.08 0.76
CA ARG A 68 -1.81 -14.85 2.04
C ARG A 68 -2.83 -15.94 2.37
N ALA A 69 -3.57 -16.43 1.38
CA ALA A 69 -4.53 -17.51 1.55
C ALA A 69 -3.86 -18.83 1.96
N ASN A 70 -2.76 -19.20 1.29
CA ASN A 70 -2.00 -20.40 1.63
C ASN A 70 -1.39 -20.31 3.04
N MET A 71 -0.90 -19.13 3.42
CA MET A 71 -0.34 -18.91 4.75
C MET A 71 -1.40 -18.98 5.84
N LEU A 72 -2.59 -18.45 5.57
CA LEU A 72 -3.74 -18.58 6.44
C LEU A 72 -4.11 -20.05 6.64
N ASP A 73 -4.29 -20.81 5.55
CA ASP A 73 -4.64 -22.23 5.62
C ASP A 73 -3.65 -23.05 6.46
N ALA A 74 -2.35 -22.91 6.17
CA ALA A 74 -1.29 -23.57 6.95
C ALA A 74 -1.35 -23.18 8.45
N SER A 75 -1.63 -21.91 8.76
CA SER A 75 -1.76 -21.45 10.13
C SER A 75 -2.98 -22.02 10.86
N LEU A 76 -4.11 -22.20 10.16
CA LEU A 76 -5.32 -22.79 10.74
C LEU A 76 -5.17 -24.30 10.94
N ASN A 77 -4.47 -24.99 10.04
CA ASN A 77 -4.17 -26.42 10.18
C ASN A 77 -3.25 -26.71 11.37
N ARG A 78 -2.32 -25.79 11.69
CA ARG A 78 -1.41 -25.93 12.82
C ARG A 78 -2.05 -25.64 14.19
N ASN A 79 -3.08 -24.79 14.26
CA ASN A 79 -3.70 -24.38 15.51
C ASN A 79 -5.23 -24.57 15.47
N PRO A 80 -5.76 -25.65 16.10
CA PRO A 80 -7.17 -25.97 16.05
C PRO A 80 -8.07 -24.93 16.72
N VAL A 81 -7.60 -24.30 17.81
CA VAL A 81 -8.34 -23.22 18.48
C VAL A 81 -8.46 -22.02 17.55
N LYS A 82 -7.36 -21.59 16.91
CA LYS A 82 -7.40 -20.50 15.94
C LYS A 82 -8.38 -20.79 14.79
N ARG A 83 -8.40 -22.03 14.30
CA ARG A 83 -9.32 -22.49 13.26
C ARG A 83 -10.78 -22.36 13.68
N GLU A 84 -11.13 -22.81 14.87
CA GLU A 84 -12.49 -22.70 15.39
C GLU A 84 -12.96 -21.24 15.48
N HIS A 85 -12.13 -20.37 16.05
CA HIS A 85 -12.43 -18.93 16.15
C HIS A 85 -12.60 -18.29 14.77
N PHE A 86 -11.73 -18.64 13.82
CA PHE A 86 -11.79 -18.15 12.45
C PHE A 86 -13.08 -18.58 11.74
N LEU A 87 -13.45 -19.86 11.82
CA LEU A 87 -14.69 -20.39 11.22
C LEU A 87 -15.93 -19.73 11.84
N THR A 88 -15.94 -19.57 13.16
CA THR A 88 -17.02 -18.90 13.88
C THR A 88 -17.19 -17.45 13.41
N PHE A 89 -16.09 -16.72 13.23
CA PHE A 89 -16.10 -15.36 12.72
C PHE A 89 -16.55 -15.28 11.26
N MET A 90 -15.92 -16.03 10.36
CA MET A 90 -16.24 -15.99 8.92
C MET A 90 -17.65 -16.45 8.62
N SER A 91 -18.17 -17.43 9.36
CA SER A 91 -19.56 -17.84 9.23
C SER A 91 -20.55 -16.72 9.58
N LYS A 92 -20.21 -15.79 10.47
CA LYS A 92 -21.06 -14.62 10.76
C LYS A 92 -21.03 -13.61 9.62
N ILE A 93 -19.84 -13.34 9.07
CA ILE A 93 -19.68 -12.41 7.94
C ILE A 93 -20.42 -12.91 6.69
N LEU A 94 -20.25 -14.18 6.33
CA LEU A 94 -20.80 -14.74 5.10
C LEU A 94 -22.32 -15.02 5.16
N ARG A 95 -22.94 -14.90 6.34
CA ARG A 95 -24.38 -15.07 6.53
C ARG A 95 -25.14 -13.73 6.60
N GLN A 96 -24.44 -12.59 6.52
CA GLN A 96 -25.03 -11.26 6.32
C GLN A 96 -25.31 -11.03 4.84
#